data_AF-A0A9J6G7M9-F1
#
_entry.id   AF-A0A9J6G7M9-F1
#
_cell.length_a   1.000
_cell.length_b   1.000
_cell.length_c   1.000
_cell.angle_alpha   90.00
_cell.angle_beta   90.00
_cell.angle_gamma   90.00
#
_symmetry.space_group_name_H-M   'P 1'
#
loop_
_entity.id
_entity.type
_entity.pdbx_description
1 polymer ?
#
loop_
_entity_poly.entity_id
_entity_poly.type
_entity_poly.pdbx_seq_one_letter_code
_entity_poly.pdbx_strand_id
1 'polypeptide(L)'
;MSDKDRLERDVLRSFPSSRLLICVFHTLRTFKRKVSCAKLNIKPNERDSALELLQKMVDAKSEAMFEELEAQFDSAAPAPVTAYYNKNWRSVRQEWFTGPQFLMNSSNNTTNHRLEAINGKLKSVIKPHSVAGRVCARTFCCPARIG
;
A
#
# COMPACT_ATOMS: atom_id res chain seq x y z
N MET A 1 -9.60 -5.60 2.27
CA MET A 1 -8.33 -4.88 2.04
C MET A 1 -7.38 -5.21 3.18
N SER A 2 -6.36 -6.03 2.93
CA SER A 2 -5.40 -6.46 3.94
C SER A 2 -4.01 -5.85 3.68
N ASP A 3 -3.11 -5.97 4.66
CA ASP A 3 -1.71 -5.56 4.55
C ASP A 3 -0.90 -6.66 3.85
N LYS A 4 0.09 -6.23 3.04
CA LYS A 4 0.89 -7.08 2.17
C LYS A 4 1.89 -7.99 2.90
N ASP A 5 1.96 -8.01 4.23
CA ASP A 5 2.85 -8.91 4.98
C ASP A 5 2.15 -9.69 6.11
N ARG A 6 0.80 -9.76 6.12
CA ARG A 6 0.06 -10.50 7.17
C ARG A 6 -0.19 -11.97 6.84
N LEU A 7 -0.04 -12.82 7.86
CA LEU A 7 -0.35 -14.27 7.87
C LEU A 7 -1.79 -14.58 7.48
N GLU A 8 -2.71 -13.66 7.76
CA GLU A 8 -4.14 -13.76 7.41
C GLU A 8 -4.34 -14.01 5.90
N ARG A 9 -3.40 -13.60 5.04
CA ARG A 9 -3.51 -13.79 3.59
C ARG A 9 -3.25 -15.22 3.15
N ASP A 10 -2.42 -15.97 3.85
CA ASP A 10 -2.19 -17.39 3.54
C ASP A 10 -3.47 -18.19 3.84
N VAL A 11 -4.19 -17.82 4.90
CA VAL A 11 -5.51 -18.38 5.22
C VAL A 11 -6.54 -17.98 4.17
N LEU A 12 -6.57 -16.73 3.73
CA LEU A 12 -7.54 -16.28 2.72
C LEU A 12 -7.31 -16.94 1.35
N ARG A 13 -6.06 -17.25 0.98
CA ARG A 13 -5.74 -18.01 -0.23
C ARG A 13 -6.32 -19.43 -0.23
N SER A 14 -6.63 -20.00 0.92
CA SER A 14 -7.28 -21.31 1.01
C SER A 14 -8.76 -21.29 0.57
N PHE A 15 -9.36 -20.11 0.40
CA PHE A 15 -10.72 -19.95 -0.10
C PHE A 15 -10.71 -19.74 -1.63
N PRO A 16 -11.15 -20.74 -2.43
CA PRO A 16 -10.96 -20.77 -3.89
C PRO A 16 -11.70 -19.67 -4.66
N SER A 17 -12.67 -19.00 -4.04
CA SER A 17 -13.44 -17.91 -4.66
C SER A 17 -13.11 -16.52 -4.11
N SER A 18 -12.13 -16.39 -3.20
CA SER A 18 -11.76 -15.09 -2.63
C SER A 18 -10.67 -14.40 -3.46
N ARG A 19 -10.91 -13.15 -3.86
CA ARG A 19 -9.89 -12.29 -4.49
C ARG A 19 -9.25 -11.43 -3.42
N LEU A 20 -7.93 -11.53 -3.28
CA LEU A 20 -7.20 -10.77 -2.28
C LEU A 20 -6.82 -9.39 -2.84
N LEU A 21 -7.34 -8.33 -2.22
CA LEU A 21 -7.00 -6.96 -2.56
C LEU A 21 -6.18 -6.32 -1.44
N ILE A 22 -5.02 -5.79 -1.82
CA ILE A 22 -4.14 -5.00 -0.96
C ILE A 22 -4.66 -3.56 -0.96
N CYS A 23 -4.68 -2.97 0.23
CA CYS A 23 -5.08 -1.57 0.40
C CYS A 23 -4.10 -0.63 -0.30
N VAL A 24 -4.61 0.25 -1.17
CA VAL A 24 -3.84 1.31 -1.86
C VAL A 24 -2.98 2.11 -0.87
N PHE A 25 -3.55 2.53 0.26
CA PHE A 25 -2.80 3.25 1.28
C PHE A 25 -1.63 2.44 1.85
N HIS A 26 -1.82 1.14 2.12
CA HIS A 26 -0.75 0.28 2.63
C HIS A 26 0.31 -0.04 1.57
N THR A 27 -0.09 -0.15 0.30
CA THR A 27 0.82 -0.29 -0.84
C THR A 27 1.75 0.91 -0.92
N LEU A 28 1.20 2.13 -0.99
CA LEU A 28 1.96 3.37 -1.09
C LEU A 28 2.85 3.61 0.14
N ARG A 29 2.34 3.34 1.34
CA ARG A 29 3.12 3.41 2.57
C ARG A 29 4.30 2.44 2.55
N THR A 30 4.10 1.24 2.00
CA THR A 30 5.16 0.24 1.91
C THR A 30 6.21 0.63 0.87
N PHE A 31 5.81 1.17 -0.28
CA PHE A 31 6.75 1.75 -1.24
C PHE A 31 7.61 2.83 -0.61
N LYS A 32 7.02 3.86 0.02
CA LYS A 32 7.77 4.93 0.69
C LYS A 32 8.78 4.43 1.74
N ARG A 33 8.43 3.35 2.45
CA ARG A 33 9.26 2.77 3.52
C ARG A 33 10.39 1.87 3.00
N LYS A 34 10.19 1.20 1.86
CA LYS A 34 11.13 0.20 1.32
C LYS A 34 12.00 0.78 0.21
N VAL A 35 11.45 1.67 -0.61
CA VAL A 35 12.17 2.46 -1.62
C VAL A 35 12.75 3.70 -0.93
N SER A 36 13.83 3.51 -0.18
CA SER A 36 14.54 4.60 0.49
C SER A 36 16.01 4.64 0.07
N CYS A 37 16.61 5.83 0.07
CA CYS A 37 18.01 6.05 -0.29
C CYS A 37 18.95 5.13 0.49
N ALA A 38 18.76 5.02 1.80
CA ALA A 38 19.60 4.22 2.68
C ALA A 38 19.47 2.70 2.44
N LYS A 39 18.31 2.20 2.01
CA LYS A 39 18.08 0.75 1.82
C LYS A 39 18.47 0.25 0.45
N LEU A 40 18.25 1.08 -0.57
CA LEU A 40 18.48 0.71 -1.96
C LEU A 40 19.74 1.36 -2.55
N ASN A 41 20.45 2.16 -1.75
CA ASN A 41 21.64 2.90 -2.16
C ASN A 41 21.42 3.75 -3.43
N ILE A 42 20.33 4.53 -3.43
CA ILE A 42 19.89 5.38 -4.55
C ILE A 42 19.90 6.86 -4.16
N LYS A 43 20.01 7.76 -5.14
CA LYS A 43 19.95 9.21 -4.92
C LYS A 43 18.53 9.66 -4.56
N PRO A 44 18.37 10.79 -3.84
CA PRO A 44 17.05 11.33 -3.53
C PRO A 44 16.18 11.57 -4.77
N ASN A 45 16.74 12.13 -5.84
CA ASN A 45 16.00 12.39 -7.08
C ASN A 45 15.49 11.09 -7.71
N GLU A 46 16.35 10.06 -7.78
CA GLU A 46 15.99 8.75 -8.33
C GLU A 46 14.90 8.06 -7.50
N ARG A 47 14.98 8.19 -6.17
CA ARG A 47 13.94 7.71 -5.25
C ARG A 47 12.61 8.40 -5.54
N ASP A 48 12.61 9.73 -5.65
CA ASP A 48 11.39 10.51 -5.80
C ASP A 48 10.72 10.25 -7.16
N SER A 49 11.51 10.20 -8.24
CA SER A 49 11.01 9.82 -9.56
C SER A 49 10.44 8.40 -9.58
N ALA A 50 11.12 7.43 -8.95
CA ALA A 50 10.61 6.06 -8.89
C ALA A 50 9.34 5.94 -8.04
N LEU A 51 9.25 6.67 -6.92
CA LEU A 51 8.04 6.72 -6.10
C LEU A 51 6.86 7.38 -6.82
N GLU A 52 7.11 8.41 -7.63
CA GLU A 52 6.09 9.06 -8.45
C GLU A 52 5.53 8.08 -9.51
N LEU A 53 6.41 7.34 -10.19
CA LEU A 53 5.98 6.32 -11.15
C LEU A 53 5.19 5.20 -10.47
N LEU A 54 5.67 4.69 -9.32
CA LEU A 54 4.94 3.68 -8.55
C LEU A 54 3.57 4.18 -8.09
N GLN A 55 3.44 5.45 -7.72
CA GLN A 55 2.16 6.07 -7.37
C GLN A 55 1.21 6.05 -8.58
N LYS A 56 1.69 6.48 -9.77
CA LYS A 56 0.90 6.44 -11.01
C LYS A 56 0.44 5.03 -11.35
N MET A 57 1.31 4.03 -11.17
CA MET A 57 0.96 2.62 -11.39
C MET A 57 -0.15 2.15 -10.44
N VAL A 58 -0.10 2.55 -9.16
CA VAL A 58 -1.15 2.21 -8.19
C VAL A 58 -2.48 2.86 -8.56
N ASP A 59 -2.46 4.09 -9.06
CA ASP A 59 -3.65 4.85 -9.45
C ASP A 59 -4.15 4.53 -10.88
N ALA A 60 -3.48 3.62 -11.59
CA ALA A 60 -3.87 3.22 -12.94
C ALA A 60 -5.30 2.67 -12.97
N LYS A 61 -6.10 3.17 -13.93
CA LYS A 61 -7.54 2.88 -14.04
C LYS A 61 -7.85 1.69 -14.97
N SER A 62 -6.91 1.32 -15.82
CA SER A 62 -7.03 0.20 -16.75
C SER A 62 -5.73 -0.59 -16.78
N GLU A 63 -5.83 -1.85 -17.21
CA GLU A 63 -4.65 -2.71 -17.38
C GLU A 63 -3.71 -2.16 -18.46
N ALA A 64 -4.24 -1.64 -19.56
CA ALA A 64 -3.41 -1.00 -20.61
C ALA A 64 -2.61 0.20 -20.09
N MET A 65 -3.23 1.06 -19.27
CA MET A 65 -2.53 2.21 -18.66
C MET A 65 -1.46 1.73 -17.67
N PHE A 66 -1.74 0.65 -16.93
CA PHE A 66 -0.78 0.05 -16.02
C PHE A 66 0.44 -0.49 -16.77
N GLU A 67 0.23 -1.19 -17.89
CA GLU A 67 1.31 -1.76 -18.71
C GLU A 67 2.20 -0.69 -19.33
N GLU A 68 1.61 0.41 -19.80
CA GLU A 68 2.38 1.56 -20.28
C GLU A 68 3.25 2.18 -19.17
N LEU A 69 2.68 2.38 -17.98
CA LEU A 69 3.41 2.90 -16.83
C LEU A 69 4.48 1.93 -16.31
N GLU A 70 4.22 0.62 -16.39
CA GLU A 70 5.20 -0.41 -16.03
C GLU A 70 6.39 -0.42 -16.99
N ALA A 71 6.16 -0.26 -18.30
CA ALA A 71 7.24 -0.12 -19.29
C ALA A 71 8.06 1.17 -19.07
N GLN A 72 7.40 2.28 -18.74
CA GLN A 72 8.09 3.51 -18.34
C GLN A 72 8.91 3.32 -17.06
N PHE A 73 8.37 2.58 -16.08
CA PHE A 73 9.09 2.26 -14.85
C PHE A 73 10.32 1.39 -15.11
N ASP A 74 10.21 0.35 -15.92
CA ASP A 74 11.33 -0.54 -16.26
C ASP A 74 12.47 0.18 -16.98
N SER A 75 12.16 1.21 -17.77
CA SER A 75 13.15 2.00 -18.50
C SER A 75 13.78 3.13 -17.68
N ALA A 76 13.02 3.76 -16.77
CA ALA A 76 13.48 4.94 -16.01
C ALA A 76 13.99 4.63 -14.60
N ALA A 77 13.54 3.53 -13.97
CA ALA A 77 13.86 3.25 -12.58
C ALA A 77 15.28 2.67 -12.41
N PRO A 78 15.99 3.02 -11.32
CA PRO A 78 17.28 2.42 -11.02
C PRO A 78 17.17 0.91 -10.80
N ALA A 79 18.18 0.16 -11.23
CA ALA A 79 18.22 -1.30 -11.12
C ALA A 79 17.89 -1.86 -9.71
N PRO A 80 18.35 -1.26 -8.59
CA PRO A 80 17.97 -1.73 -7.25
C PRO A 80 16.46 -1.61 -6.96
N VAL A 81 15.81 -0.58 -7.49
CA VAL A 81 14.36 -0.35 -7.32
C VAL A 81 13.58 -1.34 -8.18
N THR A 82 13.98 -1.52 -9.44
CA THR A 82 13.37 -2.49 -10.37
C THR A 82 13.51 -3.92 -9.85
N ALA A 83 14.67 -4.29 -9.29
CA ALA A 83 14.87 -5.60 -8.66
C ALA A 83 13.94 -5.81 -7.45
N TYR A 84 13.79 -4.79 -6.60
CA TYR A 84 12.83 -4.84 -5.49
C TYR A 84 11.39 -4.99 -6.00
N TYR A 85 11.00 -4.21 -7.01
CA TYR A 85 9.66 -4.28 -7.60
C TYR A 85 9.37 -5.68 -8.19
N ASN A 86 10.28 -6.22 -9.00
CA ASN A 86 10.14 -7.52 -9.63
C ASN A 86 10.00 -8.65 -8.62
N LYS A 87 10.83 -8.64 -7.58
CA LYS A 87 10.81 -9.67 -6.55
C LYS A 87 9.53 -9.65 -5.70
N ASN A 88 8.98 -8.47 -5.44
CA ASN A 88 7.97 -8.30 -4.40
C ASN A 88 6.58 -7.99 -4.94
N TRP A 89 6.44 -7.25 -6.04
CA TRP A 89 5.17 -6.60 -6.42
C TRP A 89 4.66 -7.01 -7.79
N ARG A 90 5.55 -7.31 -8.74
CA ARG A 90 5.19 -7.67 -10.12
C ARG A 90 4.27 -8.89 -10.20
N SER A 91 4.56 -9.97 -9.46
CA SER A 91 3.76 -11.20 -9.48
C SER A 91 2.34 -11.03 -8.94
N VAL A 92 2.12 -10.04 -8.09
CA VAL A 92 0.84 -9.75 -7.43
C VAL A 92 0.21 -8.45 -7.93
N ARG A 93 0.57 -7.97 -9.14
CA ARG A 93 0.10 -6.68 -9.70
C ARG A 93 -1.41 -6.50 -9.57
N GLN A 94 -2.18 -7.51 -9.95
CA GLN A 94 -3.65 -7.50 -9.92
C GLN A 94 -4.26 -7.33 -8.52
N GLU A 95 -3.49 -7.54 -7.44
CA GLU A 95 -3.97 -7.39 -6.06
C GLU A 95 -3.91 -5.95 -5.54
N TRP A 96 -3.12 -5.05 -6.15
CA TRP A 96 -2.80 -3.75 -5.53
C TRP A 96 -3.04 -2.49 -6.37
N PHE A 97 -3.07 -2.53 -7.70
CA PHE A 97 -3.42 -1.34 -8.47
C PHE A 97 -4.94 -1.14 -8.55
N THR A 98 -5.38 0.08 -8.83
CA THR A 98 -6.77 0.52 -8.63
C THR A 98 -7.72 -0.01 -9.72
N GLY A 99 -7.24 -0.32 -10.93
CA GLY A 99 -8.04 -0.84 -12.04
C GLY A 99 -8.97 -2.01 -11.66
N PRO A 100 -8.45 -3.11 -11.09
CA PRO A 100 -9.26 -4.23 -10.59
C PRO A 100 -10.29 -3.82 -9.53
N GLN A 101 -9.98 -2.84 -8.68
CA GLN A 101 -10.88 -2.38 -7.61
C GLN A 101 -12.01 -1.49 -8.14
N PHE A 102 -11.74 -0.74 -9.22
CA PHE A 102 -12.72 0.08 -9.93
C PHE A 102 -13.74 -0.80 -10.68
N LEU A 103 -13.26 -1.86 -11.35
CA LEU A 103 -14.13 -2.81 -12.08
C LEU A 103 -15.05 -3.64 -11.16
N MET A 104 -14.70 -3.80 -9.88
CA MET A 104 -15.47 -4.59 -8.92
C MET A 104 -16.61 -3.81 -8.22
N ASN A 105 -16.95 -2.60 -8.68
CA ASN A 105 -18.01 -1.74 -8.09
C ASN A 105 -17.86 -1.50 -6.57
N SER A 106 -16.66 -1.72 -6.03
CA SER A 106 -16.28 -1.39 -4.66
C SER A 106 -16.11 0.11 -4.57
N SER A 107 -17.24 0.81 -4.37
CA SER A 107 -17.35 2.25 -4.17
C SER A 107 -16.19 2.82 -3.34
N ASN A 108 -15.18 3.35 -4.06
CA ASN A 108 -14.05 4.12 -3.55
C ASN A 108 -13.55 3.69 -2.16
N ASN A 109 -13.04 2.45 -2.07
CA ASN A 109 -12.26 2.00 -0.91
C ASN A 109 -10.87 2.70 -0.81
N THR A 110 -10.73 3.86 -1.45
CA THR A 110 -9.63 4.81 -1.38
C THR A 110 -9.63 5.65 -0.11
N THR A 111 -10.71 5.65 0.67
CA THR A 111 -10.78 6.40 1.93
C THR A 111 -10.93 5.45 3.11
N ASN A 112 -9.94 5.46 4.01
CA ASN A 112 -9.97 4.81 5.32
C ASN A 112 -11.17 5.25 6.21
N HIS A 113 -12.11 6.04 5.70
CA HIS A 113 -13.17 6.72 6.44
C HIS A 113 -14.02 5.77 7.29
N ARG A 114 -14.33 4.57 6.80
CA ARG A 114 -15.08 3.57 7.60
C ARG A 114 -14.24 2.97 8.73
N LEU A 115 -12.96 2.68 8.49
CA LEU A 115 -12.05 2.15 9.51
C LEU A 115 -11.66 3.23 10.53
N GLU A 116 -11.50 4.48 10.10
CA GLU A 116 -11.20 5.62 10.95
C GLU A 116 -12.40 6.02 11.83
N ALA A 117 -13.62 5.94 11.32
CA ALA A 117 -14.82 6.16 12.13
C ALA A 117 -14.95 5.11 13.27
N ILE A 118 -14.61 3.86 12.99
CA ILE A 118 -14.57 2.79 14.00
C ILE A 118 -13.43 3.01 15.00
N ASN A 119 -12.22 3.34 14.51
CA ASN A 119 -11.07 3.63 15.37
C ASN A 119 -11.26 4.89 16.23
N GLY A 120 -11.94 5.91 15.72
CA GLY A 120 -12.28 7.11 16.46
C GLY A 120 -13.20 6.81 17.64
N LYS A 121 -14.23 5.99 17.41
CA LYS A 121 -15.13 5.49 18.48
C LYS A 121 -14.37 4.61 19.49
N LEU A 122 -13.42 3.79 19.03
CA LEU A 122 -12.65 2.95 19.95
C LEU A 122 -11.73 3.82 20.85
N LYS A 123 -11.09 4.84 20.27
CA LYS A 123 -10.26 5.80 21.00
C LYS A 123 -11.07 6.64 21.99
N SER A 124 -12.33 6.95 21.72
CA SER A 124 -13.19 7.69 22.67
C SER A 124 -13.59 6.87 23.90
N VAL A 125 -13.47 5.54 23.84
CA VAL A 125 -13.84 4.63 24.94
C VAL A 125 -12.62 4.14 25.73
N ILE A 126 -11.45 4.02 25.10
CA ILE A 126 -10.23 3.50 25.75
C ILE A 126 -9.46 4.62 26.44
N LYS A 127 -9.40 4.57 27.78
CA LYS A 127 -8.61 5.53 28.58
C LYS A 127 -7.10 5.39 28.32
N PRO A 128 -6.35 6.52 28.17
CA PRO A 128 -4.97 6.55 27.65
C PRO A 128 -3.91 5.81 28.49
N HIS A 129 -4.18 5.46 29.76
CA HIS A 129 -3.20 4.81 30.64
C HIS A 129 -3.34 3.28 30.78
N SER A 130 -4.30 2.66 30.09
CA SER A 130 -4.42 1.20 30.07
C SER A 130 -3.36 0.56 29.17
N VAL A 131 -2.95 -0.68 29.46
CA VAL A 131 -2.02 -1.45 28.60
C VAL A 131 -2.56 -1.56 27.16
N ALA A 132 -3.89 -1.64 27.02
CA ALA A 132 -4.61 -1.56 25.74
C ALA A 132 -4.44 -0.21 25.03
N GLY A 133 -4.42 0.91 25.76
CA GLY A 133 -4.14 2.25 25.24
C GLY A 133 -2.73 2.39 24.64
N ARG A 134 -1.72 1.76 25.25
CA ARG A 134 -0.34 1.74 24.70
C ARG A 134 -0.20 0.89 23.44
N VAL A 135 -0.91 -0.25 23.36
CA VAL A 135 -0.96 -1.07 22.13
C VAL A 135 -1.74 -0.33 21.03
N CYS A 136 -2.83 0.34 21.37
CA CYS A 136 -3.59 1.14 20.42
C CYS A 136 -2.78 2.35 19.91
N ALA A 137 -1.94 2.97 20.75
CA ALA A 137 -1.01 4.00 20.30
C ALA A 137 0.09 3.45 19.37
N ARG A 138 0.64 2.27 19.64
CA ARG A 138 1.73 1.70 18.81
C ARG A 138 1.24 1.07 17.51
N THR A 139 0.01 0.58 17.48
CA THR A 139 -0.59 -0.10 16.31
C THR A 139 -1.50 0.82 15.49
N PHE A 140 -2.06 1.89 16.10
CA PHE A 140 -3.05 2.79 15.50
C PHE A 140 -2.78 4.31 15.69
N CYS A 141 -1.67 4.76 16.29
CA CYS A 141 -1.23 6.16 16.12
C CYS A 141 -0.30 6.27 14.91
N CYS A 142 -0.89 6.67 13.79
CA CYS A 142 -0.18 7.43 12.78
C CYS A 142 -0.10 8.88 13.31
N PRO A 143 1.07 9.49 13.48
CA PRO A 143 1.15 10.92 13.72
C PRO A 143 0.76 11.62 12.41
N ALA A 144 -0.41 12.24 12.40
CA ALA A 144 -0.80 13.17 11.36
C ALA A 144 -0.49 14.59 11.87
N ARG A 145 0.37 15.29 11.12
CA ARG A 145 0.52 16.77 11.02
C ARG A 145 1.26 17.39 12.23
N ILE A 146 2.54 17.77 12.15
CA ILE A 146 3.11 18.94 11.45
C ILE A 146 2.12 20.11 11.33
N GLY A 147 1.92 20.81 12.43
CA GLY A 147 1.85 22.27 12.45
C GLY A 147 3.17 22.77 13.01
#